data_AF-A0A952A398-F1
#
_entry.id   AF-A0A952A398-F1
#
_cell.length_a   1.000
_cell.length_b   1.000
_cell.length_c   1.000
_cell.angle_alpha   90.00
_cell.angle_beta   90.00
_cell.angle_gamma   90.00
#
_symmetry.space_group_name_H-M   'P 1'
#
loop_
_entity.id
_entity.type
_entity.pdbx_description
1 polymer ?
#
loop_
_entity_poly.entity_id
_entity_poly.type
_entity_poly.pdbx_seq_one_letter_code
_entity_poly.pdbx_strand_id
1 'polypeptide(L)' 'MKLFHQNSFLMIGVIAALLILAVSLLSYIFFARETETPSVVTPENPDGIQRACTMEAKICPDGTAVGRTGPNCEFAPCP' A
#
# COMPACT_ATOMS: atom_id res chain seq x y z
N MET A 1 -24.27 47.55 -21.12
CA MET A 1 -23.05 46.74 -20.83
C MET A 1 -23.14 46.02 -19.47
N LYS A 2 -24.25 45.34 -19.12
CA LYS A 2 -24.35 44.51 -17.88
C LYS A 2 -24.64 43.03 -18.15
N LEU A 3 -25.10 42.71 -19.36
CA LEU A 3 -25.46 41.36 -19.79
C LEU A 3 -24.24 40.46 -20.07
N PHE A 4 -23.12 41.05 -20.52
CA PHE A 4 -21.91 40.30 -20.88
C PHE A 4 -21.05 39.90 -19.66
N HIS A 5 -21.16 40.66 -18.56
CA HIS A 5 -20.39 40.43 -17.34
C HIS A 5 -21.02 39.29 -16.50
N GLN A 6 -22.34 39.31 -16.33
CA GLN A 6 -23.07 38.28 -15.57
C GLN A 6 -22.90 36.87 -16.17
N ASN A 7 -23.03 36.72 -17.49
CA ASN A 7 -22.84 35.42 -18.15
C ASN A 7 -21.37 35.01 -18.14
N SER A 8 -20.42 35.95 -18.22
CA SER A 8 -18.99 35.62 -18.19
C SER A 8 -18.56 35.05 -16.82
N PHE A 9 -19.00 35.62 -15.68
CA PHE A 9 -18.70 35.03 -14.36
C PHE A 9 -19.38 33.69 -14.14
N LEU A 10 -20.63 33.55 -14.60
CA LEU A 10 -21.34 32.28 -14.51
C LEU A 10 -20.60 31.19 -15.30
N MET A 11 -20.16 31.51 -16.52
CA MET A 11 -19.40 30.58 -17.36
C MET A 11 -18.03 30.26 -16.78
N ILE A 12 -17.30 31.24 -16.23
CA ILE A 12 -16.01 31.01 -15.56
C ILE A 12 -16.19 30.10 -14.34
N GLY A 13 -17.25 30.31 -13.54
CA GLY A 13 -17.58 29.47 -12.39
C GLY A 13 -17.92 28.03 -12.78
N VAL A 14 -18.71 27.85 -13.84
CA VAL A 14 -19.05 26.53 -14.38
C VAL A 14 -17.81 25.83 -14.91
N ILE A 15 -16.96 26.52 -15.68
CA ILE A 15 -15.72 25.94 -16.21
C ILE A 15 -14.78 25.55 -15.07
N ALA A 16 -14.59 26.41 -14.07
CA ALA A 16 -13.76 26.09 -12.91
C ALA A 16 -14.30 24.87 -12.14
N ALA A 17 -15.61 24.78 -11.92
CA ALA A 17 -16.23 23.62 -11.27
C ALA A 17 -16.03 22.33 -12.08
N LEU A 18 -16.20 22.38 -13.40
CA LEU A 18 -15.97 21.23 -14.28
C LEU A 18 -14.50 20.78 -14.28
N LEU A 19 -13.56 21.73 -14.28
CA LEU A 19 -12.13 21.42 -14.18
C LEU A 19 -11.77 20.79 -12.84
N ILE A 20 -12.31 21.30 -11.72
CA ILE A 20 -12.08 20.72 -10.40
C ILE A 20 -12.62 19.29 -10.35
N LEU A 21 -13.87 19.07 -10.80
CA LEU A 21 -14.48 17.74 -10.83
C LEU A 21 -13.67 16.76 -11.70
N ALA A 22 -13.20 17.20 -12.86
CA ALA A 22 -12.37 16.39 -13.75
C ALA A 22 -11.04 16.00 -13.10
N VAL A 23 -10.33 16.95 -12.48
CA VAL A 23 -9.07 16.68 -11.78
C VAL A 23 -9.28 15.72 -10.62
N SER A 24 -10.32 15.91 -9.80
CA SER A 24 -10.63 15.00 -8.70
C SER A 24 -10.94 13.58 -9.18
N LEU A 25 -11.71 13.42 -10.26
CA LEU A 25 -11.99 12.11 -10.87
C LEU A 25 -10.72 11.44 -11.39
N LEU A 26 -9.85 12.18 -12.08
CA LEU A 26 -8.59 11.66 -12.60
C LEU A 26 -7.64 11.22 -11.47
N SER A 27 -7.51 12.03 -10.42
CA SER A 27 -6.72 11.68 -9.23
C SER A 27 -7.28 10.45 -8.52
N TYR A 28 -8.60 10.33 -8.38
CA TYR A 28 -9.23 9.14 -7.78
C TYR A 28 -8.95 7.88 -8.59
N ILE A 29 -9.07 7.94 -9.92
CA ILE A 29 -8.78 6.79 -10.81
C ILE A 29 -7.31 6.40 -10.72
N PHE A 30 -6.39 7.37 -10.70
CA PHE A 30 -4.96 7.11 -10.55
C PHE A 30 -4.65 6.42 -9.21
N PHE A 31 -5.21 6.92 -8.11
CA PHE A 31 -5.04 6.33 -6.78
C PHE A 31 -5.68 4.93 -6.66
N ALA A 32 -6.83 4.72 -7.32
CA ALA A 32 -7.47 3.42 -7.40
C ALA A 32 -6.66 2.39 -8.21
N ARG A 33 -5.78 2.83 -9.12
CA ARG A 33 -4.90 1.95 -9.89
C ARG A 33 -3.73 1.42 -9.06
N GLU A 34 -3.23 2.17 -8.08
CA GLU A 34 -2.17 1.69 -7.16
C GLU A 34 -2.67 0.65 -6.15
N THR A 35 -3.99 0.48 -6.02
CA THR A 35 -4.62 -0.58 -5.21
C THR A 35 -4.91 -1.86 -5.98
N GLU A 36 -4.51 -1.96 -7.26
CA GLU A 36 -4.10 -3.25 -7.81
C GLU A 36 -2.81 -3.65 -7.11
N THR A 37 -2.98 -4.15 -5.88
CA THR A 37 -1.99 -4.88 -5.11
C THR A 37 -1.06 -5.57 -6.09
N PRO A 38 0.26 -5.31 -6.07
CA PRO A 38 1.20 -6.22 -6.70
C PRO A 38 0.83 -7.55 -6.08
N SER A 39 0.25 -8.44 -6.88
CA SER A 39 0.03 -9.80 -6.46
C SER A 39 1.43 -10.26 -6.10
N VAL A 40 1.70 -10.33 -4.80
CA VAL A 40 2.84 -11.06 -4.28
C VAL A 40 2.61 -12.43 -4.87
N VAL A 41 3.33 -12.71 -5.95
CA VAL A 41 3.44 -14.03 -6.54
C VAL A 41 4.04 -14.85 -5.42
N THR A 42 3.18 -15.37 -4.57
CA THR A 42 3.54 -16.41 -3.63
C THR A 42 3.72 -17.60 -4.56
N PRO A 43 4.95 -18.09 -4.78
CA PRO A 43 5.08 -19.36 -5.46
C PRO A 43 4.24 -20.34 -4.64
N GLU A 44 3.36 -21.03 -5.32
CA GLU A 44 2.55 -22.16 -4.90
C GLU A 44 3.41 -23.22 -4.19
N ASN A 45 3.85 -22.95 -2.97
CA ASN A 45 4.24 -23.96 -2.03
C ASN A 45 3.02 -24.20 -1.14
N PRO A 46 2.26 -25.30 -1.33
CA PRO A 46 1.04 -25.55 -0.57
C PRO A 46 1.27 -25.68 0.95
N ASP A 47 2.52 -25.77 1.41
CA ASP A 47 2.88 -25.89 2.83
C ASP A 47 3.77 -24.75 3.38
N GLY A 48 3.94 -23.64 2.65
CA GLY A 48 4.98 -22.65 2.94
C GLY A 48 4.47 -21.25 3.23
N ILE A 49 3.68 -21.04 4.29
CA ILE A 49 3.47 -19.68 4.79
C ILE A 49 4.80 -19.18 5.34
N GLN A 50 5.57 -18.46 4.52
CA GLN A 50 6.70 -17.68 5.00
C GLN A 50 6.15 -16.54 5.86
N ARG A 51 5.89 -16.84 7.13
CA ARG A 51 5.55 -15.84 8.13
C ARG A 51 6.83 -15.09 8.48
N ALA A 52 6.77 -13.76 8.42
CA ALA A 52 7.81 -12.94 9.01
C ALA A 52 7.80 -13.17 10.52
N CYS A 53 8.89 -13.74 11.06
CA CYS A 53 9.07 -13.91 12.49
C CYS A 53 9.70 -12.66 13.11
N THR A 54 9.49 -12.46 14.41
CA THR A 54 10.16 -11.43 15.20
C THR A 54 11.68 -11.62 15.17
N MET A 55 12.43 -10.52 15.19
CA MET A 55 13.91 -10.53 15.12
C MET A 55 14.56 -10.78 16.48
N GLU A 56 13.92 -11.56 17.34
CA GLU A 56 14.45 -11.91 18.66
C GLU A 56 15.49 -13.03 18.57
N ALA A 57 16.49 -12.96 19.44
CA ALA A 57 17.56 -13.94 19.53
C ALA A 57 17.56 -14.60 20.91
N LYS A 58 17.68 -15.93 20.92
CA LYS A 58 17.93 -16.72 22.13
C LYS A 58 19.41 -17.04 22.21
N ILE A 59 20.02 -16.79 23.36
CA ILE A 59 21.42 -17.15 23.61
C ILE A 59 21.50 -18.61 24.05
N CYS A 60 22.37 -19.37 23.39
CA CYS A 60 22.64 -20.77 23.66
C CYS A 60 23.77 -20.94 24.70
N PRO A 61 23.91 -22.12 25.35
CA PRO A 61 24.92 -22.35 26.40
C PRO A 61 26.38 -22.21 25.92
N ASP A 62 26.61 -22.41 24.62
CA ASP A 62 27.88 -22.20 23.91
C ASP A 62 28.17 -20.72 23.63
N GLY A 63 27.20 -19.82 23.88
CA GLY A 63 27.27 -18.39 23.63
C GLY A 63 26.81 -17.95 22.24
N THR A 64 26.34 -18.86 21.38
CA THR A 64 25.78 -18.49 20.08
C THR A 64 24.37 -17.93 20.22
N ALA A 65 23.89 -17.21 19.21
CA ALA A 65 22.56 -16.62 19.17
C ALA A 65 21.74 -17.26 18.05
N VAL A 66 20.57 -17.80 18.40
CA VAL A 66 19.64 -18.40 17.44
C VAL A 66 18.37 -17.57 17.34
N GLY A 67 17.91 -17.34 16.11
CA GLY A 67 16.66 -16.63 15.81
C GLY A 67 15.45 -17.57 15.77
N ARG A 68 14.27 -16.99 15.53
CA ARG A 68 13.05 -17.74 15.27
C ARG A 68 12.94 -18.17 13.81
N THR A 69 12.46 -19.39 13.58
CA THR A 69 12.30 -20.00 12.26
C THR A 69 11.06 -20.91 12.20
N GLY A 70 10.68 -21.32 10.99
CA GLY A 70 9.56 -22.23 10.73
C GLY A 70 8.17 -21.58 10.78
N PRO A 71 7.11 -22.35 10.47
CA PRO A 71 5.74 -21.83 10.35
C PRO A 71 5.15 -21.31 11.68
N ASN A 72 5.68 -21.79 12.81
CA ASN A 72 5.25 -21.39 14.16
C ASN A 72 6.17 -20.34 14.80
N CYS A 73 7.20 -19.86 14.09
CA CYS A 73 8.20 -18.92 14.62
C CYS A 73 8.81 -19.36 15.96
N GLU A 74 9.37 -20.57 15.99
CA GLU A 74 10.03 -21.14 17.15
C GLU A 74 11.54 -20.92 17.07
N PHE A 75 12.25 -20.89 18.20
CA PHE A 75 13.71 -20.75 18.17
C PHE A 75 14.36 -21.97 17.50
N ALA A 76 15.30 -21.71 16.60
CA ALA A 76 16.13 -22.77 16.03
C ALA A 76 16.91 -23.53 17.14
N PRO A 77 17.24 -24.80 16.94
CA PRO A 77 18.07 -25.56 17.88
C PRO A 77 19.46 -24.92 18.02
N CYS A 78 20.02 -25.01 19.22
CA CYS A 78 21.41 -24.61 19.47
C CYS A 78 22.37 -25.59 18.78
N PRO A 79 23.49 -25.10 18.21
CA PRO A 79 24.52 -25.95 17.62
C PRO A 79 25.28 -26.78 18.67
#